data_AF-A0A225D491-F1
#
_entry.id   AF-A0A225D491-F1
#
_cell.length_a   1.000
_cell.length_b   1.000
_cell.length_c   1.000
_cell.angle_alpha   90.00
_cell.angle_beta   90.00
_cell.angle_gamma   90.00
#
_symmetry.space_group_name_H-M   'P 1'
#
loop_
_entity.id
_entity.type
_entity.pdbx_description
1 polymer ?
#
loop_
_entity_poly.entity_id
_entity_poly.type
_entity_poly.pdbx_seq_one_letter_code
_entity_poly.pdbx_strand_id
1 'polypeptide(L)' 'MVVRSPPGGAVGDLVPPPGATTFQPLRVRWVVERTFAWIGRCRRNSKDYERTESSSEAMVQVSSIRLMLRRLNKCA' A
#
# COMPACT_ATOMS: atom_id res chain seq x y z
N MET A 1 -18.89 -4.77 -1.01
CA MET A 1 -18.18 -5.94 -0.45
C MET A 1 -18.01 -5.72 1.04
N VAL A 2 -18.83 -6.38 1.85
CA VAL A 2 -18.81 -6.26 3.32
C VAL A 2 -17.65 -7.11 3.85
N VAL A 3 -16.59 -6.48 4.35
CA VAL A 3 -15.58 -7.17 5.16
C VAL A 3 -16.19 -7.31 6.55
N ARG A 4 -16.66 -8.51 6.88
CA ARG A 4 -16.96 -8.85 8.27
C ARG A 4 -15.62 -9.05 8.99
N SER A 5 -15.26 -8.13 9.87
CA SER A 5 -14.12 -8.29 10.76
C SER A 5 -14.41 -9.38 11.81
N PRO A 6 -13.49 -10.31 12.09
CA PRO A 6 -13.63 -11.23 13.22
C PRO A 6 -13.34 -10.49 14.55
N PRO A 7 -13.94 -10.93 15.67
CA PRO A 7 -13.70 -10.33 16.97
C PRO A 7 -12.37 -10.85 17.52
N GLY A 8 -11.43 -9.94 17.79
CA GLY A 8 -10.14 -10.29 18.39
C GLY A 8 -8.92 -9.88 17.56
N GLY A 9 -8.90 -8.65 17.06
CA GLY A 9 -7.74 -8.05 16.39
C GLY A 9 -6.59 -7.78 17.37
N ALA A 10 -5.95 -8.84 17.87
CA ALA A 10 -4.69 -8.75 18.54
C ALA A 10 -3.59 -8.62 17.47
N VAL A 11 -2.66 -7.69 17.72
CA VAL A 11 -1.45 -7.42 16.94
C VAL A 11 -0.54 -8.67 16.77
N GLY A 12 -0.88 -9.79 17.38
CA GLY A 12 -0.16 -11.07 17.35
C GLY A 12 -0.09 -11.76 15.98
N ASP A 13 -1.00 -11.47 15.04
CA ASP A 13 -0.97 -12.11 13.71
C ASP A 13 0.04 -11.48 12.73
N LEU A 14 0.67 -10.36 13.12
CA LEU A 14 1.68 -9.67 12.31
C LEU A 14 3.10 -10.21 12.54
N VAL A 15 3.31 -10.99 13.59
CA VAL A 15 4.61 -11.56 13.94
C VAL A 15 4.58 -13.05 13.63
N PRO A 16 5.46 -13.56 12.75
CA PRO A 16 5.60 -14.99 12.54
C PRO A 16 5.93 -15.68 13.88
N PRO A 17 5.34 -16.85 14.17
CA PRO A 17 5.65 -17.55 15.42
C PRO A 17 7.15 -17.84 15.52
N PRO A 18 7.77 -17.69 16.71
CA PRO A 18 9.19 -17.94 16.88
C PRO A 18 9.49 -19.39 16.50
N GLY A 19 10.33 -19.58 15.46
CA GLY A 19 10.65 -20.90 14.89
C GLY A 19 10.06 -21.18 13.50
N ALA A 20 9.32 -20.26 12.90
CA ALA A 20 8.85 -20.41 11.52
C ALA A 20 10.02 -20.45 10.52
N THR A 21 10.29 -21.61 9.92
CA THR A 21 11.36 -21.83 8.93
C THR A 21 10.94 -21.47 7.50
N THR A 22 9.67 -21.09 7.29
CA THR A 22 9.06 -20.90 5.97
C THR A 22 8.22 -19.63 5.92
N PHE A 23 8.13 -19.02 4.73
CA PHE A 23 7.38 -17.78 4.52
C PHE A 23 5.87 -17.99 4.75
N GLN A 24 5.33 -17.37 5.79
CA GLN A 24 3.89 -17.33 6.08
C GLN A 24 3.29 -16.04 5.50
N PRO A 25 2.38 -16.11 4.52
CA PRO A 25 1.73 -14.92 3.98
C PRO A 25 0.77 -14.32 5.02
N LEU A 26 1.14 -13.15 5.57
CA LEU A 26 0.24 -12.36 6.42
C LEU A 26 -0.97 -11.90 5.61
N ARG A 27 -2.17 -12.11 6.16
CA ARG A 27 -3.45 -11.80 5.50
C ARG A 27 -3.59 -10.35 5.03
N VAL A 28 -2.88 -9.41 5.64
CA VAL A 28 -2.96 -7.97 5.34
C VAL A 28 -1.83 -7.45 4.45
N ARG A 29 -0.76 -8.23 4.23
CA ARG A 29 0.46 -7.76 3.54
C ARG A 29 0.19 -7.31 2.11
N TRP A 30 -0.69 -8.01 1.41
CA TRP A 30 -1.06 -7.70 0.02
C TRP A 30 -1.69 -6.31 -0.14
N VAL A 31 -2.31 -5.74 0.91
CA VAL A 31 -2.91 -4.40 0.86
C VAL A 31 -1.82 -3.34 0.74
N VAL A 32 -0.74 -3.49 1.50
CA VAL A 32 0.42 -2.60 1.48
C VAL A 32 1.17 -2.72 0.16
N GLU A 33 1.50 -3.94 -0.26
CA GLU A 33 2.20 -4.21 -1.53
C GLU A 33 1.42 -3.67 -2.74
N ARG A 34 0.09 -3.79 -2.72
CA ARG A 34 -0.77 -3.24 -3.77
C ARG A 34 -0.71 -1.71 -3.84
N THR A 35 -0.59 -1.05 -2.70
CA THR A 35 -0.46 0.41 -2.66
C THR A 35 0.87 0.84 -3.30
N PHE A 36 1.97 0.13 -2.98
CA PHE A 36 3.26 0.35 -3.64
C PHE A 36 3.23 0.07 -5.14
N ALA A 37 2.52 -0.98 -5.57
CA ALA A 37 2.36 -1.27 -7.00
C ALA A 37 1.64 -0.13 -7.75
N TRP A 38 0.66 0.53 -7.14
CA TRP A 38 -0.02 1.68 -7.75
C TRP A 38 0.86 2.93 -7.81
N ILE A 39 1.63 3.20 -6.76
CA ILE A 39 2.60 4.32 -6.73
C ILE A 39 3.68 4.08 -7.79
N GLY A 40 4.22 2.86 -7.88
CA GLY A 40 5.25 2.48 -8.86
C GLY A 40 4.78 2.51 -10.32
N ARG A 41 3.46 2.48 -10.59
CA ARG A 41 2.91 2.71 -11.93
C ARG A 41 3.05 4.16 -12.40
N CYS A 42 3.31 5.10 -11.51
CA CYS A 42 3.64 6.47 -11.89
C CYS A 42 5.13 6.55 -12.21
N ARG A 43 5.48 6.61 -13.50
CA ARG A 43 6.88 6.70 -13.99
C ARG A 43 7.74 7.75 -13.28
N ARG A 44 7.11 8.83 -12.81
CA ARG A 44 7.81 9.89 -12.06
C ARG A 44 8.41 9.39 -10.73
N ASN A 45 7.80 8.39 -10.10
CA ASN A 45 8.30 7.76 -8.87
C ASN A 45 9.26 6.59 -9.13
N SER A 46 9.67 6.33 -10.39
CA SER A 46 10.61 5.24 -10.68
C SER A 46 12.03 5.50 -10.14
N LYS A 47 12.39 6.77 -9.95
CA LYS A 47 13.59 7.20 -9.25
C LYS A 47 13.24 8.44 -8.43
N ASP A 48 13.92 8.62 -7.32
CA ASP A 48 13.80 9.86 -6.56
C ASP A 48 14.61 10.93 -7.29
N TYR A 49 13.90 11.80 -8.02
CA TYR A 49 14.50 12.90 -8.78
C TYR A 49 14.49 14.21 -7.98
N GLU A 50 13.81 14.21 -6.83
CA GLU A 50 13.57 15.41 -6.05
C GLU A 50 14.79 15.73 -5.18
N ARG A 51 15.07 17.02 -4.97
CA ARG A 51 16.21 17.47 -4.14
C ARG A 51 15.89 17.53 -2.65
N THR A 52 14.62 17.52 -2.28
CA THR A 52 14.17 17.66 -0.90
C THR A 52 13.14 16.60 -0.59
N GLU A 53 13.13 16.13 0.65
CA GLU A 53 12.22 15.12 1.15
C GLU A 53 10.77 15.58 1.03
N SER A 54 10.51 16.87 1.25
CA SER A 54 9.18 17.48 1.12
C SER A 54 8.60 17.34 -0.29
N SER A 55 9.44 17.46 -1.32
CA SER A 55 9.02 17.30 -2.71
C SER A 55 8.79 15.83 -3.05
N SER A 56 9.66 14.93 -2.58
CA SER A 56 9.46 13.48 -2.72
C SER A 56 8.15 13.02 -2.08
N GLU A 57 7.84 13.51 -0.87
CA GLU A 57 6.58 13.22 -0.19
C GLU A 57 5.37 13.74 -0.99
N ALA A 58 5.44 14.99 -1.45
CA ALA A 58 4.38 15.58 -2.28
C ALA A 58 4.14 14.73 -3.54
N MET A 59 5.19 14.20 -4.17
CA MET A 59 5.05 13.36 -5.35
C MET A 59 4.33 12.02 -5.07
N VAL A 60 4.55 11.43 -3.90
CA VAL A 60 3.78 10.26 -3.45
C VAL A 60 2.31 10.64 -3.25
N GLN A 61 2.01 11.76 -2.60
CA GLN A 61 0.64 12.24 -2.40
C GLN A 61 -0.08 12.51 -3.73
N VAL A 62 0.58 13.16 -4.69
CA VAL A 62 0.07 13.42 -6.04
C VAL A 62 -0.26 12.11 -6.76
N SER A 63 0.56 11.07 -6.61
CA SER A 63 0.30 9.76 -7.23
C SER A 63 -0.98 9.10 -6.68
N SER A 64 -1.23 9.24 -5.37
CA SER A 64 -2.45 8.79 -4.71
C SER A 64 -3.69 9.55 -5.18
N ILE A 65 -3.60 10.88 -5.33
CA ILE A 65 -4.68 11.71 -5.88
C ILE A 65 -5.04 11.27 -7.30
N ARG A 66 -4.03 11.08 -8.16
CA ARG A 66 -4.23 10.61 -9.54
C ARG A 66 -4.91 9.23 -9.59
N LEU A 67 -4.59 8.33 -8.66
CA LEU A 67 -5.28 7.05 -8.53
C LEU A 67 -6.75 7.23 -8.13
N MET A 68 -7.05 8.11 -7.18
CA MET A 68 -8.42 8.41 -6.75
C MET A 68 -9.25 9.00 -7.88
N LEU A 69 -8.73 9.97 -8.62
CA LEU A 69 -9.40 10.57 -9.79
C LEU A 69 -9.75 9.52 -10.85
N ARG A 70 -8.83 8.59 -11.15
CA ARG A 70 -9.08 7.49 -12.08
C ARG A 70 -10.15 6.51 -11.61
N ARG A 71 -10.38 6.40 -10.30
CA ARG A 71 -11.45 5.55 -9.75
C ARG A 71 -12.79 6.23 -9.84
N LEU A 72 -12.84 7.53 -9.57
CA LEU A 72 -14.05 8.34 -9.73
C LEU A 72 -14.53 8.34 -11.18
N ASN A 73 -13.60 8.51 -12.13
CA ASN A 73 -13.93 8.54 -13.56
C ASN A 73 -14.29 7.17 -14.18
N LYS A 74 -14.34 6.09 -13.39
CA LYS A 74 -14.84 4.78 -13.85
C LYS A 74 -16.30 4.53 -13.50
N CYS A 75 -16.91 5.41 -12.70
CA CYS A 75 -18.32 5.35 -12.36
C CYS A 75 -19.16 6.38 -13.15
N ALA A 76 -18.58 7.03 -14.16
CA ALA A 76 -19.25 7.95 -15.08
C ALA A 76 -19.42 7.29 -16.46
#